data_AF-A0A939PVC8-F1
#
_entry.id   AF-A0A939PVC8-F1
#
_cell.length_a   1.000
_cell.length_b   1.000
_cell.length_c   1.000
_cell.angle_alpha   90.00
_cell.angle_beta   90.00
_cell.angle_gamma   90.00
#
_symmetry.space_group_name_H-M   'P 1'
#
loop_
_entity.id
_entity.type
_entity.pdbx_description
1 polymer ?
#
loop_
_entity_poly.entity_id
_entity_poly.type
_entity_poly.pdbx_seq_one_letter_code
_entity_poly.pdbx_strand_id
1 'polypeptide(L)'
;MPTRRKPLLSRRHRLHLLPPSPSPNRPVLQFGRPWAKPCRPSQAATARARVPDLWERLPPGGPPREARGARQGVGRTAVQSSVRERGVRGRGRAGDGWHLGRLFGSVLPLAHREVARWIQRAEAIPDPALRRQALDSLHFKRFHALGAAVYGALRRDPAPLVRFAVAYQIISDYLDNLADRDRQPPARREANLTCLHQAMVDGVSAEPPRGGYYRFHTASQDGGYLEELVTHCRAALAELDAWELSPRLVPLAARFARMQVLKHLETGRRGPALQAWAEAEGAPWPEVRWYEFAASAGSTLGIFALAAAAGAPPDHLDRLEAAYVPWLTAYHILLDYLIDLEEDRQGGDFNFVACYPSLDEAEARLRLLAQEAARQIDRLPEPAFHRLVLWGLAGLYLADAKAEGPHLQAHARRLLRHAGGAARFLAWLCRRANPFGQVAELQPPPVP
;
A
#
# COMPACT_ATOMS: atom_id res chain seq x y z
N MET A 1 -26.12 -11.76 -58.95
CA MET A 1 -27.04 -12.91 -58.85
C MET A 1 -27.99 -12.71 -57.68
N PRO A 2 -29.32 -12.62 -57.90
CA PRO A 2 -30.28 -12.30 -56.86
C PRO A 2 -31.29 -13.43 -56.53
N THR A 3 -31.84 -13.33 -55.31
CA THR A 3 -33.24 -13.57 -54.88
C THR A 3 -33.92 -14.96 -54.85
N ARG A 4 -34.27 -15.35 -53.60
CA ARG A 4 -35.59 -15.73 -53.04
C ARG A 4 -36.50 -16.76 -53.78
N ARG A 5 -36.91 -17.83 -53.08
CA ARG A 5 -38.28 -18.10 -52.50
C ARG A 5 -38.54 -19.61 -52.19
N LYS A 6 -38.66 -19.91 -50.89
CA LYS A 6 -39.64 -20.73 -50.10
C LYS A 6 -40.94 -21.26 -50.80
N PRO A 7 -41.83 -22.13 -50.19
CA PRO A 7 -41.77 -22.99 -48.96
C PRO A 7 -42.72 -24.26 -48.86
N LEU A 8 -42.82 -24.86 -47.64
CA LEU A 8 -44.00 -25.40 -46.88
C LEU A 8 -44.42 -26.91 -46.85
N LEU A 9 -44.55 -27.40 -45.58
CA LEU A 9 -45.57 -28.31 -44.95
C LEU A 9 -45.50 -29.84 -45.22
N SER A 10 -45.86 -30.79 -44.34
CA SER A 10 -46.44 -30.92 -42.98
C SER A 10 -46.24 -32.39 -42.50
N ARG A 11 -46.19 -32.78 -41.22
CA ARG A 11 -47.37 -33.19 -40.40
C ARG A 11 -46.96 -33.57 -38.96
N ARG A 12 -47.84 -33.17 -38.05
CA ARG A 12 -48.00 -33.42 -36.60
C ARG A 12 -47.95 -34.89 -36.15
N HIS A 13 -47.40 -35.12 -34.96
CA HIS A 13 -47.96 -36.02 -33.93
C HIS A 13 -48.06 -35.26 -32.58
N ARG A 14 -49.15 -35.51 -31.85
CA ARG A 14 -49.57 -34.89 -30.57
C ARG A 14 -49.42 -35.92 -29.43
N LEU A 15 -49.65 -35.41 -28.20
CA LEU A 15 -49.99 -36.07 -26.91
C LEU A 15 -48.79 -36.02 -25.93
N HIS A 16 -48.87 -35.60 -24.66
CA HIS A 16 -49.94 -35.12 -23.78
C HIS A 16 -49.32 -34.33 -22.57
N LEU A 17 -49.98 -33.25 -22.15
CA LEU A 17 -50.24 -32.72 -20.78
C LEU A 17 -49.18 -32.78 -19.66
N LEU A 18 -48.88 -31.62 -19.04
CA LEU A 18 -49.27 -31.23 -17.65
C LEU A 18 -48.87 -29.74 -17.35
N PRO A 19 -49.57 -29.03 -16.43
CA PRO A 19 -49.59 -27.56 -16.30
C PRO A 19 -48.53 -26.97 -15.35
N PRO A 20 -48.31 -25.63 -15.35
CA PRO A 20 -47.36 -24.97 -14.46
C PRO A 20 -48.01 -24.58 -13.13
N SER A 21 -47.28 -24.73 -12.03
CA SER A 21 -47.61 -24.16 -10.72
C SER A 21 -46.31 -23.97 -9.91
N PRO A 22 -46.31 -23.19 -8.82
CA PRO A 22 -46.16 -21.73 -8.83
C PRO A 22 -44.84 -21.28 -8.16
N SER A 23 -44.49 -20.03 -8.38
CA SER A 23 -43.41 -19.34 -7.65
C SER A 23 -43.67 -19.35 -6.13
N PRO A 24 -42.60 -19.33 -5.32
CA PRO A 24 -42.60 -18.39 -4.21
C PRO A 24 -41.25 -17.68 -4.01
N ASN A 25 -41.37 -16.39 -3.70
CA ASN A 25 -40.51 -15.58 -2.84
C ASN A 25 -39.00 -15.51 -3.10
N ARG A 26 -38.60 -14.37 -3.69
CA ARG A 26 -37.30 -13.73 -3.44
C ARG A 26 -37.19 -13.34 -1.95
N PRO A 27 -36.10 -13.67 -1.26
CA PRO A 27 -35.71 -12.92 -0.07
C PRO A 27 -34.94 -11.66 -0.46
N VAL A 28 -35.48 -10.51 -0.06
CA VAL A 28 -34.72 -9.28 0.16
C VAL A 28 -33.78 -9.55 1.33
N LEU A 29 -32.47 -9.67 1.09
CA LEU A 29 -31.50 -9.85 2.17
C LEU A 29 -31.18 -8.50 2.82
N GLN A 30 -31.67 -8.35 4.04
CA GLN A 30 -31.34 -7.30 4.99
C GLN A 30 -29.84 -7.33 5.35
N PHE A 31 -29.27 -6.13 5.46
CA PHE A 31 -28.00 -5.87 6.13
C PHE A 31 -28.04 -6.35 7.60
N GLY A 32 -27.00 -7.05 8.03
CA GLY A 32 -26.63 -7.13 9.44
C GLY A 32 -26.21 -8.51 9.94
N ARG A 33 -24.89 -8.73 10.04
CA ARG A 33 -24.26 -9.30 11.24
C ARG A 33 -22.85 -8.69 11.43
N PRO A 34 -22.60 -7.93 12.49
CA PRO A 34 -21.27 -7.43 12.80
C PRO A 34 -20.38 -8.55 13.32
N TRP A 35 -19.11 -8.51 12.94
CA TRP A 35 -18.04 -9.31 13.51
C TRP A 35 -17.90 -8.97 15.00
N ALA A 36 -17.87 -10.01 15.84
CA ALA A 36 -17.44 -10.07 17.24
C ALA A 36 -17.79 -8.89 18.20
N LYS A 37 -18.59 -9.19 19.24
CA LYS A 37 -18.77 -8.31 20.41
C LYS A 37 -17.46 -8.15 21.21
N PRO A 38 -17.21 -6.98 21.84
CA PRO A 38 -16.00 -6.74 22.62
C PRO A 38 -16.02 -7.48 23.96
N CYS A 39 -14.97 -8.26 24.25
CA CYS A 39 -14.72 -8.80 25.58
C CYS A 39 -14.23 -7.67 26.52
N ARG A 40 -14.90 -7.51 27.67
CA ARG A 40 -14.41 -6.70 28.79
C ARG A 40 -13.22 -7.40 29.46
N PRO A 41 -12.26 -6.66 30.04
CA PRO A 41 -11.08 -7.25 30.67
C PRO A 41 -11.44 -7.86 32.04
N SER A 42 -11.13 -9.14 32.24
CA SER A 42 -11.10 -9.75 33.57
C SER A 42 -9.68 -9.71 34.14
N GLN A 43 -9.55 -9.11 35.32
CA GLN A 43 -8.37 -9.21 36.17
C GLN A 43 -8.21 -10.65 36.66
N ALA A 44 -7.01 -11.25 36.50
CA ALA A 44 -6.34 -12.08 37.52
C ALA A 44 -5.03 -12.72 37.01
N ALA A 45 -3.94 -12.39 37.71
CA ALA A 45 -2.90 -13.27 38.24
C ALA A 45 -2.08 -14.21 37.32
N THR A 46 -0.83 -13.78 37.10
CA THR A 46 0.43 -14.53 37.30
C THR A 46 0.50 -16.02 36.95
N ALA A 47 1.25 -16.35 35.88
CA ALA A 47 2.23 -17.43 35.89
C ALA A 47 3.30 -17.17 34.81
N ARG A 48 4.52 -16.85 35.24
CA ARG A 48 5.71 -16.73 34.38
C ARG A 48 6.17 -18.13 33.97
N ALA A 49 6.19 -18.41 32.68
CA ALA A 49 6.99 -19.49 32.11
C ALA A 49 8.04 -18.87 31.18
N ARG A 50 9.32 -19.15 31.48
CA ARG A 50 10.51 -18.62 30.80
C ARG A 50 10.79 -19.41 29.52
N VAL A 51 11.12 -18.70 28.44
CA VAL A 51 11.94 -19.19 27.31
C VAL A 51 12.91 -18.04 26.94
N PRO A 52 14.19 -18.29 26.61
CA PRO A 52 15.28 -17.31 26.78
C PRO A 52 15.40 -16.23 25.70
N ASP A 53 15.89 -15.07 26.15
CA ASP A 53 16.18 -13.82 25.44
C ASP A 53 17.30 -13.93 24.39
N LEU A 54 17.10 -13.29 23.22
CA LEU A 54 18.14 -13.13 22.19
C LEU A 54 18.00 -11.81 21.40
N TRP A 55 17.59 -10.71 22.05
CA TRP A 55 17.50 -9.38 21.40
C TRP A 55 18.09 -8.19 22.19
N GLU A 56 18.64 -8.37 23.39
CA GLU A 56 19.22 -7.23 24.12
C GLU A 56 20.71 -7.06 23.84
N ARG A 57 21.06 -6.09 22.98
CA ARG A 57 22.31 -5.29 23.05
C ARG A 57 22.29 -4.14 22.04
N LEU A 58 21.52 -3.09 22.33
CA LEU A 58 21.81 -1.71 21.92
C LEU A 58 21.45 -0.79 23.10
N PRO A 59 22.33 0.13 23.53
CA PRO A 59 22.08 0.95 24.71
C PRO A 59 21.06 2.08 24.42
N PRO A 60 20.17 2.43 25.38
CA PRO A 60 19.22 3.51 25.20
C PRO A 60 19.91 4.87 25.41
N GLY A 61 19.89 5.72 24.38
CA GLY A 61 20.22 7.14 24.50
C GLY A 61 19.12 7.87 25.27
N GLY A 62 19.43 8.30 26.50
CA GLY A 62 18.52 9.12 27.31
C GLY A 62 18.45 10.58 26.81
N PRO A 63 17.34 11.30 27.09
CA PRO A 63 17.19 12.70 26.73
C PRO A 63 18.05 13.62 27.62
N PRO A 64 18.54 14.77 27.11
CA PRO A 64 19.38 15.67 27.89
C PRO A 64 18.58 16.46 28.94
N ARG A 65 19.27 16.74 30.05
CA ARG A 65 18.82 17.56 31.18
C ARG A 65 18.74 19.04 30.79
N GLU A 66 17.64 19.70 31.10
CA GLU A 66 17.57 21.17 31.16
C GLU A 66 17.68 21.68 32.61
N ALA A 67 18.49 22.71 32.76
CA ALA A 67 18.80 23.41 34.00
C ALA A 67 17.73 24.46 34.35
N ARG A 68 17.54 24.70 35.65
CA ARG A 68 16.64 25.71 36.21
C ARG A 68 17.26 27.11 36.19
N GLY A 69 16.40 28.12 35.99
CA GLY A 69 16.60 29.55 36.31
C GLY A 69 16.10 30.43 35.16
N ALA A 70 15.25 31.46 35.30
CA ALA A 70 14.74 32.20 36.44
C ALA A 70 13.40 32.88 36.06
N ARG A 71 12.64 33.29 37.08
CA ARG A 71 11.35 34.01 36.98
C ARG A 71 11.53 35.43 36.41
N GLN A 72 10.52 35.93 35.69
CA GLN A 72 9.76 37.16 35.98
C GLN A 72 8.75 37.49 34.85
N GLY A 73 7.60 38.08 35.20
CA GLY A 73 6.87 39.00 34.31
C GLY A 73 5.45 38.60 33.92
N VAL A 74 4.48 39.23 34.58
CA VAL A 74 3.03 39.21 34.35
C VAL A 74 2.64 39.93 33.06
N GLY A 75 1.59 39.47 32.36
CA GLY A 75 0.94 40.24 31.30
C GLY A 75 -0.24 39.54 30.63
N ARG A 76 -1.45 39.72 31.17
CA ARG A 76 -2.72 39.41 30.51
C ARG A 76 -2.85 40.18 29.20
N THR A 77 -3.30 39.54 28.12
CA THR A 77 -4.21 40.17 27.15
C THR A 77 -4.91 39.09 26.33
N ALA A 78 -6.24 39.09 26.42
CA ALA A 78 -7.12 38.35 25.54
C ALA A 78 -7.15 39.06 24.17
N VAL A 79 -6.96 38.30 23.10
CA VAL A 79 -7.25 38.77 21.73
C VAL A 79 -8.08 37.69 21.05
N GLN A 80 -9.35 38.03 20.82
CA GLN A 80 -10.28 37.29 19.97
C GLN A 80 -9.74 37.27 18.53
N SER A 81 -9.45 36.09 17.99
CA SER A 81 -9.16 35.91 16.57
C SER A 81 -10.44 35.58 15.81
N SER A 82 -10.97 36.57 15.10
CA SER A 82 -11.97 36.35 14.05
C SER A 82 -11.26 35.88 12.79
N VAL A 83 -11.34 34.57 12.51
CA VAL A 83 -10.87 34.00 11.24
C VAL A 83 -11.90 34.31 10.17
N ARG A 84 -11.68 35.37 9.39
CA ARG A 84 -12.34 35.60 8.11
C ARG A 84 -11.74 34.66 7.07
N GLU A 85 -12.54 33.72 6.59
CA GLU A 85 -12.29 32.96 5.37
C GLU A 85 -12.02 33.93 4.21
N ARG A 86 -10.80 33.92 3.67
CA ARG A 86 -10.52 34.48 2.34
C ARG A 86 -10.12 33.35 1.42
N GLY A 87 -10.99 33.07 0.46
CA GLY A 87 -10.78 32.11 -0.61
C GLY A 87 -9.48 32.38 -1.36
N VAL A 88 -8.65 31.35 -1.45
CA VAL A 88 -7.45 31.34 -2.28
C VAL A 88 -7.89 31.19 -3.74
N ARG A 89 -7.98 32.32 -4.46
CA ARG A 89 -8.02 32.31 -5.93
C ARG A 89 -6.62 32.03 -6.45
N GLY A 90 -6.54 31.05 -7.35
CA GLY A 90 -5.31 30.46 -7.84
C GLY A 90 -4.35 31.42 -8.54
N ARG A 91 -3.06 31.12 -8.38
CA ARG A 91 -2.01 31.38 -9.36
C ARG A 91 -1.34 30.03 -9.63
N GLY A 92 -1.67 29.39 -10.75
CA GLY A 92 -0.87 28.29 -11.28
C GLY A 92 0.52 28.82 -11.65
N ARG A 93 1.56 28.36 -10.97
CA ARG A 93 2.96 28.75 -11.21
C ARG A 93 3.76 27.49 -11.46
N ALA A 94 4.07 27.19 -12.73
CA ALA A 94 5.19 26.40 -13.27
C ALA A 94 5.62 25.03 -12.67
N GLY A 95 5.21 24.62 -11.46
CA GLY A 95 5.70 23.42 -10.77
C GLY A 95 5.02 22.13 -11.21
N ASP A 96 3.69 22.09 -11.21
CA ASP A 96 2.94 20.85 -11.51
C ASP A 96 3.20 20.35 -12.94
N GLY A 97 3.21 21.26 -13.91
CA GLY A 97 3.46 20.94 -15.31
C GLY A 97 4.87 20.43 -15.59
N TRP A 98 5.87 20.95 -14.86
CA TRP A 98 7.24 20.49 -14.95
C TRP A 98 7.39 19.05 -14.46
N HIS A 99 6.89 18.74 -13.25
CA HIS A 99 6.96 17.38 -12.71
C HIS A 99 6.18 16.38 -13.57
N LEU A 100 5.01 16.76 -14.09
CA LEU A 100 4.24 15.93 -15.02
C LEU A 100 5.00 15.71 -16.35
N GLY A 101 5.62 16.75 -16.90
CA GLY A 101 6.46 16.62 -18.10
C GLY A 101 7.62 15.65 -17.91
N ARG A 102 8.31 15.73 -16.76
CA ARG A 102 9.38 14.78 -16.41
C ARG A 102 8.86 13.36 -16.18
N LEU A 103 7.71 13.24 -15.51
CA LEU A 103 7.07 11.96 -15.24
C LEU A 103 6.79 11.19 -16.53
N PHE A 104 6.07 11.81 -17.46
CA PHE A 104 5.68 11.14 -18.71
C PHE A 104 6.82 11.10 -19.74
N GLY A 105 7.71 12.11 -19.76
CA GLY A 105 8.77 12.20 -20.76
C GLY A 105 10.05 11.43 -20.43
N SER A 106 10.34 11.17 -19.15
CA SER A 106 11.62 10.55 -18.74
C SER A 106 11.44 9.41 -17.75
N VAL A 107 10.59 9.57 -16.73
CA VAL A 107 10.49 8.60 -15.63
C VAL A 107 9.73 7.34 -16.04
N LEU A 108 8.51 7.46 -16.56
CA LEU A 108 7.71 6.30 -16.96
C LEU A 108 8.37 5.47 -18.07
N PRO A 109 8.98 6.05 -19.12
CA PRO A 109 9.72 5.28 -20.11
C PRO A 109 10.85 4.44 -19.50
N LEU A 110 11.58 4.97 -18.51
CA LEU A 110 12.60 4.21 -17.78
C LEU A 110 11.98 3.11 -16.93
N ALA A 111 10.90 3.41 -16.21
CA ALA A 111 10.21 2.45 -15.35
C ALA A 111 9.67 1.27 -16.16
N HIS A 112 9.09 1.51 -17.34
CA HIS A 112 8.64 0.45 -18.24
C HIS A 112 9.79 -0.46 -18.71
N ARG A 113 10.97 0.10 -18.99
CA ARG A 113 12.15 -0.69 -19.37
C ARG A 113 12.62 -1.58 -18.23
N GLU A 114 12.66 -1.04 -17.01
CA GLU A 114 13.01 -1.82 -15.82
C GLU A 114 12.00 -2.94 -15.56
N VAL A 115 10.70 -2.66 -15.62
CA VAL A 115 9.65 -3.68 -15.48
C VAL A 115 9.80 -4.78 -16.56
N ALA A 116 10.03 -4.39 -17.82
CA ALA A 116 10.21 -5.37 -18.91
C ALA A 116 11.43 -6.27 -18.69
N ARG A 117 12.54 -5.72 -18.18
CA ARG A 117 13.72 -6.49 -17.79
C ARG A 117 13.37 -7.51 -16.70
N TRP A 118 12.63 -7.10 -15.68
CA TRP A 118 12.26 -8.00 -14.58
C TRP A 118 11.27 -9.07 -15.00
N ILE A 119 10.38 -8.79 -15.96
CA ILE A 119 9.51 -9.82 -16.59
C ILE A 119 10.36 -10.90 -17.26
N GLN A 120 11.32 -10.51 -18.12
CA GLN A 120 12.23 -11.47 -18.77
C GLN A 120 13.01 -12.30 -17.76
N ARG A 121 13.43 -11.67 -16.66
CA ARG A 121 14.17 -12.36 -15.61
C ARG A 121 13.29 -13.33 -14.81
N ALA A 122 12.02 -12.99 -14.60
CA ALA A 122 11.03 -13.83 -13.95
C ALA A 122 10.66 -15.05 -14.81
N GLU A 123 10.58 -14.90 -16.14
CA GLU A 123 10.34 -16.02 -17.07
C GLU A 123 11.40 -17.13 -16.96
N ALA A 124 12.63 -16.75 -16.61
CA ALA A 124 13.75 -17.67 -16.41
C ALA A 124 13.78 -18.36 -15.03
N ILE A 125 12.83 -18.06 -14.13
CA ILE A 125 12.73 -18.73 -12.82
C ILE A 125 12.50 -20.25 -13.04
N PRO A 126 13.35 -21.16 -12.53
CA PRO A 126 13.21 -22.60 -12.76
C PRO A 126 11.93 -23.19 -12.14
N ASP A 127 11.67 -22.88 -10.87
CA ASP A 127 10.51 -23.40 -10.16
C ASP A 127 9.19 -22.84 -10.75
N PRO A 128 8.28 -23.68 -11.23
CA PRO A 128 7.07 -23.22 -11.91
C PRO A 128 6.10 -22.46 -10.99
N ALA A 129 6.07 -22.77 -9.69
CA ALA A 129 5.22 -22.08 -8.74
C ALA A 129 5.77 -20.68 -8.45
N LEU A 130 7.06 -20.56 -8.13
CA LEU A 130 7.72 -19.27 -7.92
C LEU A 130 7.67 -18.39 -9.16
N ARG A 131 7.91 -18.97 -10.35
CA ARG A 131 7.79 -18.28 -11.65
C ARG A 131 6.40 -17.70 -11.83
N ARG A 132 5.36 -18.49 -11.58
CA ARG A 132 3.98 -18.03 -11.70
C ARG A 132 3.71 -16.85 -10.78
N GLN A 133 4.10 -16.94 -9.50
CA GLN A 133 3.86 -15.86 -8.54
C GLN A 133 4.58 -14.56 -8.88
N ALA A 134 5.80 -14.64 -9.42
CA ALA A 134 6.56 -13.48 -9.89
C ALA A 134 5.94 -12.83 -11.14
N LEU A 135 5.51 -13.65 -12.11
CA LEU A 135 4.85 -13.14 -13.32
C LEU A 135 3.46 -12.56 -13.00
N ASP A 136 2.70 -13.20 -12.13
CA ASP A 136 1.39 -12.70 -11.68
C ASP A 136 1.54 -11.35 -10.96
N SER A 137 2.55 -11.18 -10.09
CA SER A 137 2.77 -9.89 -9.42
C SER A 137 3.14 -8.80 -10.43
N LEU A 138 4.02 -9.09 -11.39
CA LEU A 138 4.39 -8.15 -12.46
C LEU A 138 3.24 -7.81 -13.41
N HIS A 139 2.31 -8.74 -13.64
CA HIS A 139 1.17 -8.54 -14.52
C HIS A 139 0.06 -7.73 -13.85
N PHE A 140 -0.39 -8.17 -12.67
CA PHE A 140 -1.57 -7.59 -11.99
C PHE A 140 -1.23 -6.39 -11.09
N LYS A 141 0.01 -6.30 -10.57
CA LYS A 141 0.45 -5.23 -9.66
C LYS A 141 1.44 -4.26 -10.31
N ARG A 142 1.57 -4.29 -11.65
CA ARG A 142 2.50 -3.42 -12.42
C ARG A 142 2.42 -1.95 -12.06
N PHE A 143 1.20 -1.47 -11.80
CA PHE A 143 0.96 -0.06 -11.51
C PHE A 143 1.62 0.39 -10.20
N HIS A 144 1.87 -0.50 -9.24
CA HIS A 144 2.64 -0.19 -8.05
C HIS A 144 4.07 0.20 -8.42
N ALA A 145 4.76 -0.60 -9.25
CA ALA A 145 6.13 -0.31 -9.66
C ALA A 145 6.24 1.00 -10.48
N LEU A 146 5.27 1.25 -11.37
CA LEU A 146 5.22 2.51 -12.13
C LEU A 146 4.87 3.71 -11.25
N GLY A 147 3.99 3.53 -10.27
CA GLY A 147 3.65 4.53 -9.25
C GLY A 147 4.82 4.83 -8.30
N ALA A 148 5.61 3.82 -7.94
CA ALA A 148 6.83 3.97 -7.15
C ALA A 148 7.88 4.81 -7.88
N ALA A 149 7.99 4.65 -9.21
CA ALA A 149 8.96 5.38 -10.02
C ALA A 149 8.75 6.90 -10.05
N VAL A 150 7.55 7.42 -9.70
CA VAL A 150 7.21 8.86 -9.82
C VAL A 150 8.19 9.78 -9.08
N TYR A 151 8.81 9.30 -8.00
CA TYR A 151 9.82 10.02 -7.23
C TYR A 151 11.08 10.36 -8.05
N GLY A 152 11.34 9.62 -9.13
CA GLY A 152 12.36 9.94 -10.14
C GLY A 152 12.27 11.39 -10.66
N ALA A 153 11.06 11.97 -10.69
CA ALA A 153 10.84 13.34 -11.16
C ALA A 153 11.45 14.42 -10.25
N LEU A 154 11.84 14.09 -9.02
CA LEU A 154 12.56 14.98 -8.09
C LEU A 154 14.08 15.02 -8.34
N ARG A 155 14.66 13.98 -8.95
CA ARG A 155 16.12 13.90 -9.16
C ARG A 155 16.50 14.48 -10.50
N ARG A 156 17.65 15.15 -10.63
CA ARG A 156 18.14 15.63 -11.94
C ARG A 156 18.33 14.47 -12.93
N ASP A 157 19.02 13.42 -12.49
CA ASP A 157 19.05 12.13 -13.17
C ASP A 157 18.03 11.18 -12.49
N PRO A 158 16.94 10.81 -13.17
CA PRO A 158 15.93 9.92 -12.60
C PRO A 158 16.37 8.45 -12.55
N ALA A 159 17.38 8.03 -13.34
CA ALA A 159 17.62 6.62 -13.61
C ALA A 159 17.93 5.77 -12.35
N PRO A 160 18.81 6.19 -11.43
CA PRO A 160 19.12 5.38 -10.25
C PRO A 160 17.91 5.22 -9.33
N LEU A 161 17.14 6.29 -9.14
CA LEU A 161 15.94 6.25 -8.30
C LEU A 161 14.82 5.41 -8.91
N VAL A 162 14.64 5.46 -10.24
CA VAL A 162 13.67 4.60 -10.93
C VAL A 162 14.06 3.13 -10.80
N ARG A 163 15.33 2.79 -11.00
CA ARG A 163 15.84 1.42 -10.81
C ARG A 163 15.58 0.90 -9.40
N PHE A 164 15.93 1.69 -8.38
CA PHE A 164 15.66 1.37 -6.99
C PHE A 164 14.16 1.18 -6.74
N ALA A 165 13.35 2.16 -7.10
CA ALA A 165 11.91 2.15 -6.80
C ALA A 165 11.17 0.99 -7.47
N VAL A 166 11.48 0.70 -8.74
CA VAL A 166 10.87 -0.41 -9.47
C VAL A 166 11.29 -1.75 -8.87
N ALA A 167 12.59 -1.99 -8.67
CA ALA A 167 13.06 -3.26 -8.12
C ALA A 167 12.52 -3.49 -6.70
N TYR A 168 12.54 -2.47 -5.84
CA TYR A 168 12.04 -2.58 -4.47
C TYR A 168 10.55 -2.87 -4.40
N GLN A 169 9.76 -2.22 -5.27
CA GLN A 169 8.33 -2.48 -5.35
C GLN A 169 8.02 -3.88 -5.92
N ILE A 170 8.82 -4.36 -6.89
CA ILE A 170 8.70 -5.74 -7.40
C ILE A 170 8.97 -6.76 -6.29
N ILE A 171 9.96 -6.52 -5.41
CA ILE A 171 10.15 -7.37 -4.23
C ILE A 171 8.88 -7.36 -3.37
N SER A 172 8.36 -6.19 -3.03
CA SER A 172 7.14 -6.04 -2.22
C SER A 172 5.97 -6.87 -2.79
N ASP A 173 5.65 -6.66 -4.07
CA ASP A 173 4.49 -7.31 -4.71
C ASP A 173 4.69 -8.83 -4.89
N TYR A 174 5.92 -9.26 -5.19
CA TYR A 174 6.26 -10.68 -5.32
C TYR A 174 6.14 -11.40 -3.98
N LEU A 175 6.69 -10.83 -2.90
CA LEU A 175 6.62 -11.44 -1.58
C LEU A 175 5.19 -11.47 -1.02
N ASP A 176 4.39 -10.45 -1.33
CA ASP A 176 2.96 -10.42 -1.00
C ASP A 176 2.20 -11.56 -1.71
N ASN A 177 2.44 -11.78 -3.01
CA ASN A 177 1.89 -12.93 -3.73
C ASN A 177 2.30 -14.28 -3.12
N LEU A 178 3.58 -14.45 -2.75
CA LEU A 178 4.03 -15.68 -2.09
C LEU A 178 3.33 -15.88 -0.74
N ALA A 179 3.13 -14.82 0.03
CA ALA A 179 2.49 -14.89 1.33
C ALA A 179 0.98 -15.24 1.24
N ASP A 180 0.28 -14.69 0.24
CA ASP A 180 -1.15 -14.92 0.06
C ASP A 180 -1.47 -16.23 -0.65
N ARG A 181 -0.71 -16.58 -1.69
CA ARG A 181 -1.07 -17.60 -2.67
C ARG A 181 -0.19 -18.85 -2.65
N ASP A 182 0.96 -18.81 -1.95
CA ASP A 182 1.86 -19.97 -1.74
C ASP A 182 2.05 -20.27 -0.24
N ARG A 183 0.91 -20.49 0.43
CA ARG A 183 0.85 -20.60 1.88
C ARG A 183 1.56 -21.85 2.39
N GLN A 184 2.68 -21.61 3.07
CA GLN A 184 3.42 -22.65 3.77
C GLN A 184 2.61 -23.26 4.93
N PRO A 185 2.88 -24.53 5.32
CA PRO A 185 2.26 -25.15 6.49
C PRO A 185 2.35 -24.30 7.76
N PRO A 186 1.31 -24.29 8.63
CA PRO A 186 1.25 -23.43 9.82
C PRO A 186 2.50 -23.47 10.70
N ALA A 187 3.05 -24.67 10.95
CA ALA A 187 4.20 -24.89 11.82
C ALA A 187 5.48 -24.11 11.44
N ARG A 188 5.61 -23.66 10.18
CA ARG A 188 6.76 -22.89 9.69
C ARG A 188 6.39 -21.56 9.04
N ARG A 189 5.11 -21.19 9.04
CA ARG A 189 4.61 -20.04 8.30
C ARG A 189 5.25 -18.73 8.74
N GLU A 190 5.28 -18.48 10.05
CA GLU A 190 5.86 -17.26 10.59
C GLU A 190 7.37 -17.15 10.30
N ALA A 191 8.13 -18.24 10.47
CA ALA A 191 9.56 -18.29 10.15
C ALA A 191 9.82 -18.08 8.65
N ASN A 192 9.01 -18.68 7.79
CA ASN A 192 9.07 -18.47 6.35
C ASN A 192 8.82 -17.02 5.95
N LEU A 193 7.71 -16.44 6.41
CA LEU A 193 7.36 -15.06 6.10
C LEU A 193 8.43 -14.08 6.59
N THR A 194 8.98 -14.34 7.78
CA THR A 194 10.07 -13.52 8.35
C THR A 194 11.32 -13.59 7.48
N CYS A 195 11.68 -14.80 7.02
CA CYS A 195 12.86 -15.01 6.18
C CYS A 195 12.69 -14.38 4.78
N LEU A 196 11.50 -14.51 4.18
CA LEU A 196 11.19 -13.88 2.89
C LEU A 196 11.28 -12.36 2.98
N HIS A 197 10.62 -11.75 3.97
CA HIS A 197 10.57 -10.29 4.11
C HIS A 197 11.88 -9.66 4.59
N GLN A 198 12.88 -10.46 4.99
CA GLN A 198 14.24 -9.96 5.20
C GLN A 198 14.82 -9.34 3.91
N ALA A 199 14.38 -9.78 2.72
CA ALA A 199 14.78 -9.17 1.45
C ALA A 199 14.41 -7.68 1.36
N MET A 200 13.28 -7.27 1.95
CA MET A 200 12.87 -5.85 2.00
C MET A 200 13.81 -5.01 2.86
N VAL A 201 14.34 -5.58 3.94
CA VAL A 201 15.30 -4.89 4.83
C VAL A 201 16.69 -4.86 4.18
N ASP A 202 17.13 -5.98 3.62
CA ASP A 202 18.43 -6.10 2.96
C ASP A 202 18.55 -5.20 1.71
N GLY A 203 17.44 -4.94 1.03
CA GLY A 203 17.37 -4.05 -0.13
C GLY A 203 17.64 -2.57 0.17
N VAL A 204 17.54 -2.14 1.44
CA VAL A 204 17.77 -0.75 1.86
C VAL A 204 18.86 -0.59 2.94
N SER A 205 19.43 -1.69 3.42
CA SER A 205 20.46 -1.68 4.46
C SER A 205 21.86 -1.46 3.89
N ALA A 206 22.66 -0.59 4.51
CA ALA A 206 24.09 -0.48 4.19
C ALA A 206 24.90 -1.72 4.62
N GLU A 207 24.38 -2.52 5.55
CA GLU A 207 25.02 -3.78 5.96
C GLU A 207 24.98 -4.81 4.82
N PRO A 208 25.89 -5.80 4.81
CA PRO A 208 25.82 -6.92 3.86
C PRO A 208 24.47 -7.64 3.93
N PRO A 209 23.89 -8.04 2.77
CA PRO A 209 22.62 -8.76 2.75
C PRO A 209 22.79 -10.14 3.43
N ARG A 210 21.76 -10.57 4.15
CA ARG A 210 21.75 -11.87 4.85
C ARG A 210 21.54 -13.03 3.88
N GLY A 211 20.79 -12.81 2.81
CA GLY A 211 20.49 -13.79 1.77
C GLY A 211 19.71 -15.02 2.26
N GLY A 212 19.58 -16.03 1.41
CA GLY A 212 18.94 -17.30 1.77
C GLY A 212 17.46 -17.16 2.15
N TYR A 213 16.74 -16.27 1.47
CA TYR A 213 15.37 -15.85 1.81
C TYR A 213 14.34 -16.99 1.81
N TYR A 214 14.60 -18.07 1.05
CA TYR A 214 13.74 -19.26 0.94
C TYR A 214 14.07 -20.37 1.95
N ARG A 215 14.91 -20.12 2.97
CA ARG A 215 15.38 -21.17 3.91
C ARG A 215 14.27 -22.04 4.52
N PHE A 216 13.10 -21.46 4.77
CA PHE A 216 11.95 -22.15 5.35
C PHE A 216 10.81 -22.38 4.34
N HIS A 217 11.01 -22.04 3.07
CA HIS A 217 10.02 -22.19 2.02
C HIS A 217 10.09 -23.59 1.40
N THR A 218 8.96 -24.11 0.89
CA THR A 218 8.93 -25.40 0.17
C THR A 218 9.62 -25.35 -1.19
N ALA A 219 9.59 -24.19 -1.84
CA ALA A 219 10.28 -23.93 -3.09
C ALA A 219 11.43 -22.94 -2.85
N SER A 220 12.59 -23.18 -3.45
CA SER A 220 13.76 -22.30 -3.29
C SER A 220 14.51 -22.03 -4.58
N GLN A 221 14.13 -22.67 -5.67
CA GLN A 221 14.79 -22.56 -6.96
C GLN A 221 14.18 -21.41 -7.78
N ASP A 222 14.35 -20.18 -7.29
CA ASP A 222 13.98 -18.96 -8.03
C ASP A 222 15.04 -18.55 -9.08
N GLY A 223 16.14 -19.29 -9.16
CA GLY A 223 17.26 -19.00 -10.04
C GLY A 223 18.03 -17.73 -9.67
N GLY A 224 17.95 -17.27 -8.41
CA GLY A 224 18.60 -16.05 -7.92
C GLY A 224 17.79 -14.76 -8.16
N TYR A 225 16.52 -14.87 -8.55
CA TYR A 225 15.66 -13.72 -8.89
C TYR A 225 15.55 -12.70 -7.75
N LEU A 226 15.20 -13.16 -6.54
CA LEU A 226 15.01 -12.30 -5.38
C LEU A 226 16.33 -11.69 -4.89
N GLU A 227 17.42 -12.47 -4.92
CA GLU A 227 18.76 -11.98 -4.56
C GLU A 227 19.27 -10.93 -5.56
N GLU A 228 18.97 -11.11 -6.86
CA GLU A 228 19.31 -10.13 -7.89
C GLU A 228 18.53 -8.83 -7.72
N LEU A 229 17.22 -8.89 -7.39
CA LEU A 229 16.41 -7.72 -7.06
C LEU A 229 16.99 -6.95 -5.85
N VAL A 230 17.34 -7.65 -4.77
CA VAL A 230 17.97 -7.05 -3.58
C VAL A 230 19.29 -6.38 -3.95
N THR A 231 20.14 -7.08 -4.70
CA THR A 231 21.44 -6.54 -5.16
C THR A 231 21.24 -5.31 -6.05
N HIS A 232 20.22 -5.31 -6.89
CA HIS A 232 19.88 -4.19 -7.76
C HIS A 232 19.43 -2.97 -6.97
N CYS A 233 18.59 -3.14 -5.94
CA CYS A 233 18.21 -2.05 -5.03
C CYS A 233 19.43 -1.41 -4.37
N ARG A 234 20.33 -2.25 -3.84
CA ARG A 234 21.54 -1.80 -3.15
C ARG A 234 22.48 -1.04 -4.09
N ALA A 235 22.70 -1.55 -5.31
CA ALA A 235 23.53 -0.88 -6.30
C ALA A 235 22.94 0.49 -6.70
N ALA A 236 21.62 0.57 -6.87
CA ALA A 236 20.94 1.81 -7.19
C ALA A 236 20.99 2.84 -6.04
N LEU A 237 20.87 2.41 -4.78
CA LEU A 237 21.06 3.29 -3.62
C LEU A 237 22.51 3.78 -3.47
N ALA A 238 23.49 2.93 -3.79
CA ALA A 238 24.89 3.32 -3.81
C ALA A 238 25.15 4.44 -4.83
N GLU A 239 24.59 4.32 -6.04
CA GLU A 239 24.70 5.34 -7.10
C GLU A 239 23.95 6.64 -6.78
N LEU A 240 22.98 6.60 -5.87
CA LEU A 240 22.29 7.78 -5.34
C LEU A 240 23.05 8.49 -4.21
N ASP A 241 24.19 7.93 -3.77
CA ASP A 241 24.88 8.30 -2.53
C ASP A 241 23.94 8.26 -1.31
N ALA A 242 23.05 7.26 -1.28
CA ALA A 242 21.95 7.18 -0.31
C ALA A 242 22.23 6.27 0.90
N TRP A 243 23.45 5.74 1.05
CA TRP A 243 23.76 4.82 2.17
C TRP A 243 23.63 5.43 3.55
N GLU A 244 23.89 6.74 3.68
CA GLU A 244 23.66 7.51 4.91
C GLU A 244 22.18 7.53 5.33
N LEU A 245 21.25 7.22 4.42
CA LEU A 245 19.83 7.09 4.73
C LEU A 245 19.46 5.72 5.31
N SER A 246 20.34 4.72 5.28
CA SER A 246 20.06 3.37 5.79
C SER A 246 19.43 3.36 7.20
N PRO A 247 19.90 4.16 8.19
CA PRO A 247 19.28 4.22 9.51
C PRO A 247 17.84 4.73 9.54
N ARG A 248 17.39 5.43 8.49
CA ARG A 248 16.00 5.92 8.32
C ARG A 248 15.17 4.98 7.45
N LEU A 249 15.77 4.36 6.44
CA LEU A 249 15.08 3.42 5.54
C LEU A 249 14.80 2.07 6.21
N VAL A 250 15.77 1.53 6.95
CA VAL A 250 15.67 0.21 7.59
C VAL A 250 14.51 0.10 8.57
N PRO A 251 14.22 1.09 9.45
CA PRO A 251 13.04 1.04 10.31
C PRO A 251 11.72 0.97 9.53
N LEU A 252 11.59 1.68 8.40
CA LEU A 252 10.40 1.61 7.55
C LEU A 252 10.25 0.22 6.91
N ALA A 253 11.34 -0.31 6.36
CA ALA A 253 11.36 -1.66 5.79
C ALA A 253 11.09 -2.75 6.83
N ALA A 254 11.59 -2.58 8.06
CA ALA A 254 11.35 -3.51 9.16
C ALA A 254 9.89 -3.49 9.63
N ARG A 255 9.25 -2.31 9.71
CA ARG A 255 7.82 -2.21 9.99
C ARG A 255 6.98 -2.84 8.88
N PHE A 256 7.33 -2.61 7.62
CA PHE A 256 6.70 -3.28 6.48
C PHE A 256 6.81 -4.79 6.60
N ALA A 257 8.03 -5.31 6.77
CA ALA A 257 8.28 -6.74 6.92
C ALA A 257 7.49 -7.35 8.09
N ARG A 258 7.49 -6.68 9.25
CA ARG A 258 6.75 -7.16 10.42
C ARG A 258 5.24 -7.18 10.19
N MET A 259 4.70 -6.11 9.61
CA MET A 259 3.28 -6.05 9.27
C MET A 259 2.89 -7.18 8.31
N GLN A 260 3.68 -7.40 7.25
CA GLN A 260 3.43 -8.47 6.29
C GLN A 260 3.50 -9.87 6.94
N VAL A 261 4.42 -10.11 7.86
CA VAL A 261 4.46 -11.37 8.63
C VAL A 261 3.17 -11.54 9.43
N LEU A 262 2.77 -10.52 10.17
CA LEU A 262 1.63 -10.59 11.08
C LEU A 262 0.29 -10.71 10.34
N LYS A 263 0.10 -10.01 9.21
CA LYS A 263 -1.15 -10.06 8.44
C LYS A 263 -1.42 -11.43 7.81
N HIS A 264 -0.37 -12.19 7.52
CA HIS A 264 -0.44 -13.52 6.89
C HIS A 264 -0.31 -14.69 7.88
N LEU A 265 -0.33 -14.44 9.19
CA LEU A 265 -0.50 -15.52 10.17
C LEU A 265 -1.86 -16.20 10.01
N GLU A 266 -2.07 -17.30 10.73
CA GLU A 266 -3.35 -18.00 10.75
C GLU A 266 -4.49 -17.04 11.16
N THR A 267 -5.70 -17.24 10.61
CA THR A 267 -6.85 -16.32 10.78
C THR A 267 -7.15 -15.98 12.24
N GLY A 268 -7.00 -16.94 13.16
CA GLY A 268 -7.22 -16.73 14.59
C GLY A 268 -6.08 -15.99 15.32
N ARG A 269 -4.88 -15.91 14.72
CA ARG A 269 -3.68 -15.27 15.29
C ARG A 269 -3.38 -13.90 14.69
N ARG A 270 -3.64 -13.70 13.38
CA ARG A 270 -3.25 -12.49 12.63
C ARG A 270 -3.82 -11.19 13.24
N GLY A 271 -5.11 -11.17 13.57
CA GLY A 271 -5.78 -9.98 14.11
C GLY A 271 -5.21 -9.54 15.46
N PRO A 272 -5.24 -10.41 16.50
CA PRO A 272 -4.68 -10.06 17.81
C PRO A 272 -3.19 -9.70 17.76
N ALA A 273 -2.40 -10.40 16.94
CA ALA A 273 -0.97 -10.13 16.82
C ALA A 273 -0.68 -8.78 16.13
N LEU A 274 -1.40 -8.45 15.04
CA LEU A 274 -1.33 -7.14 14.40
C LEU A 274 -1.74 -6.03 15.35
N GLN A 275 -2.84 -6.19 16.07
CA GLN A 275 -3.35 -5.18 17.00
C GLN A 275 -2.32 -4.89 18.10
N ALA A 276 -1.81 -5.93 18.78
CA ALA A 276 -0.84 -5.75 19.86
C ALA A 276 0.45 -5.05 19.38
N TRP A 277 0.95 -5.44 18.20
CA TRP A 277 2.13 -4.80 17.60
C TRP A 277 1.87 -3.34 17.22
N ALA A 278 0.74 -3.07 16.56
CA ALA A 278 0.42 -1.73 16.08
C ALA A 278 0.05 -0.75 17.20
N GLU A 279 -0.56 -1.22 18.29
CA GLU A 279 -0.81 -0.39 19.48
C GLU A 279 0.50 0.03 20.16
N ALA A 280 1.49 -0.87 20.20
CA ALA A 280 2.80 -0.57 20.77
C ALA A 280 3.63 0.37 19.88
N GLU A 281 3.79 0.05 18.60
CA GLU A 281 4.56 0.85 17.63
C GLU A 281 3.89 2.19 17.31
N GLY A 282 2.55 2.20 17.28
CA GLY A 282 1.73 3.37 16.96
C GLY A 282 1.52 4.33 18.13
N ALA A 283 2.03 4.02 19.33
CA ALA A 283 1.89 4.87 20.52
C ALA A 283 2.28 6.35 20.34
N PRO A 284 3.26 6.73 19.48
CA PRO A 284 3.55 8.14 19.19
C PRO A 284 2.42 8.90 18.47
N TRP A 285 1.42 8.21 17.92
CA TRP A 285 0.29 8.78 17.17
C TRP A 285 -1.06 8.33 17.78
N PRO A 286 -1.42 8.80 18.98
CA PRO A 286 -2.60 8.33 19.72
C PRO A 286 -3.94 8.58 19.00
N GLU A 287 -3.98 9.49 18.04
CA GLU A 287 -5.13 9.79 17.19
C GLU A 287 -5.30 8.85 15.99
N VAL A 288 -4.30 8.01 15.71
CA VAL A 288 -4.28 7.01 14.64
C VAL A 288 -4.66 5.66 15.24
N ARG A 289 -5.66 5.01 14.64
CA ARG A 289 -6.15 3.72 15.11
C ARG A 289 -5.13 2.64 14.82
N TRP A 290 -5.10 1.56 15.61
CA TRP A 290 -4.11 0.50 15.43
C TRP A 290 -4.09 -0.07 13.99
N TYR A 291 -5.26 -0.25 13.37
CA TYR A 291 -5.34 -0.76 11.99
C TYR A 291 -4.98 0.29 10.93
N GLU A 292 -5.09 1.58 11.24
CA GLU A 292 -4.60 2.67 10.38
C GLU A 292 -3.07 2.75 10.45
N PHE A 293 -2.51 2.62 11.65
CA PHE A 293 -1.06 2.54 11.83
C PHE A 293 -0.49 1.29 11.17
N ALA A 294 -1.13 0.13 11.36
CA ALA A 294 -0.75 -1.11 10.69
C ALA A 294 -0.81 -0.96 9.15
N ALA A 295 -1.89 -0.38 8.61
CA ALA A 295 -1.97 -0.05 7.19
C ALA A 295 -0.82 0.88 6.75
N SER A 296 -0.47 1.88 7.56
CA SER A 296 0.62 2.81 7.26
C SER A 296 1.98 2.11 7.05
N ALA A 297 2.23 1.01 7.76
CA ALA A 297 3.45 0.23 7.61
C ALA A 297 3.51 -0.56 6.30
N GLY A 298 2.37 -0.78 5.63
CA GLY A 298 2.31 -1.47 4.34
C GLY A 298 2.75 -0.63 3.14
N SER A 299 3.02 0.65 3.34
CA SER A 299 3.41 1.56 2.26
C SER A 299 4.91 1.64 2.10
N THR A 300 5.38 1.53 0.86
CA THR A 300 6.77 1.78 0.45
C THR A 300 7.05 3.26 0.13
N LEU A 301 6.03 4.13 0.11
CA LEU A 301 6.17 5.52 -0.35
C LEU A 301 7.15 6.35 0.49
N GLY A 302 7.21 6.11 1.81
CA GLY A 302 8.16 6.81 2.69
C GLY A 302 9.62 6.49 2.34
N ILE A 303 9.88 5.24 1.94
CA ILE A 303 11.22 4.78 1.50
C ILE A 303 11.62 5.50 0.22
N PHE A 304 10.72 5.59 -0.77
CA PHE A 304 11.01 6.28 -2.03
C PHE A 304 11.18 7.78 -1.86
N ALA A 305 10.38 8.41 -1.00
CA ALA A 305 10.49 9.83 -0.70
C ALA A 305 11.84 10.17 -0.04
N LEU A 306 12.27 9.36 0.93
CA LEU A 306 13.58 9.50 1.57
C LEU A 306 14.72 9.26 0.58
N ALA A 307 14.67 8.19 -0.22
CA ALA A 307 15.68 7.91 -1.24
C ALA A 307 15.79 9.05 -2.28
N ALA A 308 14.67 9.66 -2.66
CA ALA A 308 14.67 10.83 -3.53
C ALA A 308 15.38 12.05 -2.90
N ALA A 309 15.28 12.18 -1.58
CA ALA A 309 15.92 13.22 -0.78
C ALA A 309 17.35 12.88 -0.34
N ALA A 310 18.02 11.88 -0.94
CA ALA A 310 19.44 11.61 -0.65
C ALA A 310 20.30 12.87 -0.84
N GLY A 311 21.10 13.19 0.17
CA GLY A 311 21.90 14.43 0.28
C GLY A 311 21.17 15.62 0.93
N ALA A 312 19.90 15.50 1.28
CA ALA A 312 19.17 16.55 1.98
C ALA A 312 19.57 16.69 3.46
N PRO A 313 19.41 17.89 4.07
CA PRO A 313 19.70 18.09 5.48
C PRO A 313 18.71 17.32 6.39
N PRO A 314 19.11 16.96 7.63
CA PRO A 314 18.26 16.21 8.57
C PRO A 314 16.85 16.79 8.76
N ASP A 315 16.71 18.10 8.94
CA ASP A 315 15.41 18.78 9.09
C ASP A 315 14.46 18.59 7.88
N HIS A 316 14.99 18.34 6.68
CA HIS A 316 14.16 18.00 5.52
C HIS A 316 13.68 16.55 5.65
N LEU A 317 14.58 15.62 5.98
CA LEU A 317 14.26 14.20 6.16
C LEU A 317 13.22 13.99 7.27
N ASP A 318 13.38 14.66 8.41
CA ASP A 318 12.44 14.61 9.54
C ASP A 318 11.04 15.08 9.13
N ARG A 319 10.95 16.16 8.34
CA ARG A 319 9.67 16.66 7.82
C ARG A 319 9.05 15.72 6.80
N LEU A 320 9.86 15.08 5.94
CA LEU A 320 9.38 14.06 5.01
C LEU A 320 8.79 12.88 5.77
N GLU A 321 9.49 12.34 6.76
CA GLU A 321 8.99 11.25 7.59
C GLU A 321 7.69 11.63 8.30
N ALA A 322 7.62 12.83 8.89
CA ALA A 322 6.41 13.32 9.55
C ALA A 322 5.21 13.55 8.62
N ALA A 323 5.45 13.85 7.34
CA ALA A 323 4.40 13.99 6.33
C ALA A 323 3.92 12.64 5.80
N TYR A 324 4.84 11.69 5.66
CA TYR A 324 4.56 10.39 5.10
C TYR A 324 3.97 9.42 6.13
N VAL A 325 4.63 9.27 7.28
CA VAL A 325 4.30 8.27 8.29
C VAL A 325 3.62 8.94 9.49
N PRO A 326 2.43 8.48 9.92
CA PRO A 326 1.60 7.44 9.30
C PRO A 326 0.61 7.98 8.26
N TRP A 327 0.56 9.30 8.02
CA TRP A 327 -0.57 9.95 7.33
C TRP A 327 -0.74 9.56 5.87
N LEU A 328 0.23 9.90 5.02
CA LEU A 328 0.15 9.61 3.59
C LEU A 328 0.26 8.11 3.33
N THR A 329 1.05 7.41 4.14
CA THR A 329 1.23 5.96 4.01
C THR A 329 -0.02 5.17 4.41
N ALA A 330 -0.73 5.55 5.48
CA ALA A 330 -2.02 4.96 5.81
C ALA A 330 -3.07 5.29 4.74
N TYR A 331 -3.10 6.53 4.27
CA TYR A 331 -4.02 6.93 3.20
C TYR A 331 -3.82 6.09 1.93
N HIS A 332 -2.56 5.88 1.53
CA HIS A 332 -2.19 5.02 0.41
C HIS A 332 -2.76 3.60 0.57
N ILE A 333 -2.41 2.93 1.66
CA ILE A 333 -2.75 1.51 1.84
C ILE A 333 -4.24 1.33 2.10
N LEU A 334 -4.91 2.28 2.77
CA LEU A 334 -6.36 2.19 2.96
C LEU A 334 -7.14 2.44 1.67
N LEU A 335 -6.61 3.16 0.68
CA LEU A 335 -7.21 3.27 -0.65
C LEU A 335 -7.12 1.95 -1.43
N ASP A 336 -5.95 1.30 -1.37
CA ASP A 336 -5.69 -0.02 -1.95
C ASP A 336 -6.64 -1.07 -1.36
N TYR A 337 -6.65 -1.19 -0.03
CA TYR A 337 -7.56 -2.09 0.68
C TYR A 337 -9.05 -1.74 0.52
N LEU A 338 -9.40 -0.49 0.17
CA LEU A 338 -10.78 -0.11 -0.11
C LEU A 338 -11.26 -0.71 -1.44
N ILE A 339 -10.42 -0.70 -2.48
CA ILE A 339 -10.79 -1.26 -3.78
C ILE A 339 -10.77 -2.79 -3.77
N ASP A 340 -9.94 -3.39 -2.92
CA ASP A 340 -9.83 -4.86 -2.78
C ASP A 340 -10.78 -5.45 -1.75
N LEU A 341 -11.61 -4.62 -1.09
CA LEU A 341 -12.48 -5.04 0.02
C LEU A 341 -13.34 -6.28 -0.28
N GLU A 342 -13.94 -6.35 -1.47
CA GLU A 342 -14.78 -7.49 -1.85
C GLU A 342 -13.96 -8.71 -2.26
N GLU A 343 -12.79 -8.51 -2.89
CA GLU A 343 -11.88 -9.58 -3.26
C GLU A 343 -11.30 -10.24 -2.00
N ASP A 344 -10.79 -9.45 -1.06
CA ASP A 344 -10.24 -9.95 0.21
C ASP A 344 -11.29 -10.71 1.02
N ARG A 345 -12.54 -10.22 1.01
CA ARG A 345 -13.67 -10.89 1.66
C ARG A 345 -13.92 -12.27 1.06
N GLN A 346 -13.80 -12.41 -0.27
CA GLN A 346 -13.97 -13.68 -0.98
C GLN A 346 -12.77 -14.61 -0.78
N GLY A 347 -11.54 -14.06 -0.77
CA GLY A 347 -10.29 -14.79 -0.55
C GLY A 347 -10.04 -15.20 0.90
N GLY A 348 -10.78 -14.62 1.86
CA GLY A 348 -10.53 -14.81 3.29
C GLY A 348 -9.28 -14.07 3.78
N ASP A 349 -8.83 -13.08 3.02
CA ASP A 349 -7.63 -12.30 3.29
C ASP A 349 -7.91 -11.23 4.36
N PHE A 350 -6.87 -10.77 5.06
CA PHE A 350 -7.05 -9.76 6.10
C PHE A 350 -7.20 -8.40 5.44
N ASN A 351 -8.28 -7.67 5.69
CA ASN A 351 -8.50 -6.35 5.11
C ASN A 351 -8.58 -5.25 6.19
N PHE A 352 -7.74 -4.21 6.10
CA PHE A 352 -7.72 -3.12 7.08
C PHE A 352 -8.99 -2.26 7.05
N VAL A 353 -9.62 -2.08 5.88
CA VAL A 353 -10.88 -1.33 5.77
C VAL A 353 -12.03 -2.08 6.45
N ALA A 354 -12.00 -3.41 6.47
CA ALA A 354 -13.00 -4.22 7.19
C ALA A 354 -12.93 -4.06 8.72
N CYS A 355 -11.88 -3.43 9.27
CA CYS A 355 -11.76 -3.12 10.69
C CYS A 355 -12.59 -1.88 11.10
N TYR A 356 -13.06 -1.08 10.13
CA TYR A 356 -13.96 0.03 10.42
C TYR A 356 -15.38 -0.47 10.70
N PRO A 357 -16.13 0.17 11.62
CA PRO A 357 -17.53 -0.15 11.86
C PRO A 357 -18.44 0.02 10.63
N SER A 358 -18.09 0.91 9.71
CA SER A 358 -18.83 1.16 8.46
C SER A 358 -17.95 1.80 7.38
N LEU A 359 -18.39 1.72 6.12
CA LEU A 359 -17.75 2.42 5.01
C LEU A 359 -17.85 3.95 5.11
N ASP A 360 -18.90 4.49 5.74
CA ASP A 360 -19.00 5.93 6.00
C ASP A 360 -17.91 6.38 7.00
N GLU A 361 -17.61 5.55 8.01
CA GLU A 361 -16.53 5.82 8.95
C GLU A 361 -15.15 5.66 8.31
N ALA A 362 -14.95 4.63 7.49
CA ALA A 362 -13.73 4.44 6.71
C ALA A 362 -13.48 5.65 5.79
N GLU A 363 -14.52 6.13 5.09
CA GLU A 363 -14.45 7.33 4.25
C GLU A 363 -14.07 8.57 5.06
N ALA A 364 -14.71 8.80 6.21
CA ALA A 364 -14.41 9.95 7.07
C ALA A 364 -12.96 9.93 7.56
N ARG A 365 -12.44 8.74 7.92
CA ARG A 365 -11.06 8.56 8.38
C ARG A 365 -10.04 8.69 7.25
N LEU A 366 -10.29 8.14 6.06
CA LEU A 366 -9.49 8.38 4.86
C LEU A 366 -9.35 9.88 4.54
N ARG A 367 -10.44 10.64 4.67
CA ARG A 367 -10.42 12.10 4.49
C ARG A 367 -9.55 12.81 5.53
N LEU A 368 -9.63 12.39 6.79
CA LEU A 368 -8.80 12.95 7.86
C LEU A 368 -7.31 12.66 7.62
N LEU A 369 -6.96 11.42 7.28
CA LEU A 369 -5.58 11.03 6.96
C LEU A 369 -5.02 11.85 5.79
N ALA A 370 -5.81 12.03 4.72
CA ALA A 370 -5.43 12.87 3.59
C ALA A 370 -5.26 14.35 3.96
N GLN A 371 -6.11 14.88 4.86
CA GLN A 371 -6.02 16.26 5.34
C GLN A 371 -4.77 16.49 6.18
N GLU A 372 -4.45 15.59 7.11
CA GLU A 372 -3.22 15.67 7.90
C GLU A 372 -1.96 15.50 7.03
N ALA A 373 -1.98 14.56 6.08
CA ALA A 373 -0.91 14.42 5.09
C ALA A 373 -0.71 15.74 4.31
N ALA A 374 -1.79 16.34 3.80
CA ALA A 374 -1.72 17.62 3.08
C ALA A 374 -1.14 18.75 3.95
N ARG A 375 -1.56 18.85 5.21
CA ARG A 375 -1.07 19.87 6.15
C ARG A 375 0.44 19.77 6.39
N GLN A 376 0.96 18.55 6.46
CA GLN A 376 2.40 18.32 6.64
C GLN A 376 3.16 18.53 5.33
N ILE A 377 2.61 18.07 4.20
CA ILE A 377 3.17 18.26 2.86
C ILE A 377 3.39 19.75 2.56
N ASP A 378 2.49 20.62 2.99
CA ASP A 378 2.59 22.07 2.78
C ASP A 378 3.84 22.71 3.41
N ARG A 379 4.52 21.98 4.30
CA ARG A 379 5.75 22.41 5.00
C ARG A 379 7.02 21.79 4.40
N LEU A 380 6.88 20.91 3.40
CA LEU A 380 7.99 20.30 2.71
C LEU A 380 8.61 21.26 1.69
N PRO A 381 9.91 21.08 1.36
CA PRO A 381 10.43 21.49 0.07
C PRO A 381 9.61 20.86 -1.07
N GLU A 382 9.48 21.58 -2.19
CA GLU A 382 8.72 21.13 -3.37
C GLU A 382 7.31 20.56 -3.05
N PRO A 383 6.47 21.28 -2.28
CA PRO A 383 5.18 20.76 -1.81
C PRO A 383 4.22 20.43 -2.97
N ALA A 384 4.43 21.06 -4.14
CA ALA A 384 3.71 20.77 -5.36
C ALA A 384 3.84 19.31 -5.80
N PHE A 385 5.06 18.74 -5.76
CA PHE A 385 5.29 17.34 -6.12
C PHE A 385 4.60 16.38 -5.15
N HIS A 386 4.75 16.61 -3.85
CA HIS A 386 4.15 15.74 -2.84
C HIS A 386 2.61 15.84 -2.82
N ARG A 387 2.03 17.01 -3.12
CA ARG A 387 0.58 17.15 -3.36
C ARG A 387 0.14 16.37 -4.60
N LEU A 388 0.94 16.39 -5.68
CA LEU A 388 0.67 15.58 -6.86
C LEU A 388 0.66 14.08 -6.53
N VAL A 389 1.56 13.60 -5.66
CA VAL A 389 1.52 12.21 -5.15
C VAL A 389 0.21 11.96 -4.38
N LEU A 390 -0.15 12.80 -3.40
CA LEU A 390 -1.38 12.65 -2.62
C LEU A 390 -2.64 12.57 -3.51
N TRP A 391 -2.77 13.49 -4.46
CA TRP A 391 -3.90 13.48 -5.41
C TRP A 391 -3.82 12.36 -6.43
N GLY A 392 -2.60 11.98 -6.81
CA GLY A 392 -2.31 10.86 -7.69
C GLY A 392 -2.77 9.54 -7.11
N LEU A 393 -2.55 9.29 -5.82
CA LEU A 393 -3.07 8.10 -5.13
C LEU A 393 -4.60 8.03 -5.22
N ALA A 394 -5.29 9.11 -4.86
CA ALA A 394 -6.75 9.18 -4.98
C ALA A 394 -7.21 8.95 -6.44
N GLY A 395 -6.52 9.59 -7.39
CA GLY A 395 -6.84 9.50 -8.81
C GLY A 395 -6.62 8.10 -9.37
N LEU A 396 -5.53 7.44 -8.98
CA LEU A 396 -5.12 6.13 -9.45
C LEU A 396 -6.03 5.04 -8.90
N TYR A 397 -6.14 4.93 -7.57
CA TYR A 397 -6.91 3.86 -6.92
C TYR A 397 -8.41 4.01 -7.15
N LEU A 398 -8.98 5.23 -7.04
CA LEU A 398 -10.42 5.42 -7.26
C LEU A 398 -10.82 5.46 -8.75
N ALA A 399 -9.86 5.35 -9.66
CA ALA A 399 -10.11 5.12 -11.08
C ALA A 399 -10.30 3.65 -11.43
N ASP A 400 -9.92 2.73 -10.55
CA ASP A 400 -10.04 1.29 -10.74
C ASP A 400 -11.51 0.87 -10.95
N ALA A 401 -11.73 -0.17 -11.75
CA ALA A 401 -13.06 -0.71 -12.02
C ALA A 401 -13.75 -1.23 -10.74
N LYS A 402 -12.98 -1.77 -9.78
CA LYS A 402 -13.49 -2.24 -8.48
C LYS A 402 -14.12 -1.09 -7.68
N ALA A 403 -13.59 0.13 -7.81
CA ALA A 403 -14.14 1.32 -7.17
C ALA A 403 -15.51 1.75 -7.75
N GLU A 404 -15.89 1.24 -8.93
CA GLU A 404 -17.19 1.50 -9.56
C GLU A 404 -18.27 0.49 -9.15
N GLY A 405 -17.94 -0.52 -8.33
CA GLY A 405 -18.87 -1.51 -7.82
C GLY A 405 -20.03 -0.91 -7.01
N PRO A 406 -21.23 -1.54 -6.98
CA PRO A 406 -22.44 -0.97 -6.41
C PRO A 406 -22.31 -0.50 -4.95
N HIS A 407 -21.49 -1.18 -4.15
CA HIS A 407 -21.28 -0.89 -2.73
C HIS A 407 -20.24 0.20 -2.46
N LEU A 408 -19.28 0.42 -3.38
CA LEU A 408 -18.16 1.36 -3.20
C LEU A 408 -18.34 2.65 -3.99
N GLN A 409 -19.08 2.64 -5.09
CA GLN A 409 -19.15 3.75 -6.05
C GLN A 409 -19.54 5.09 -5.40
N ALA A 410 -20.49 5.10 -4.47
CA ALA A 410 -20.91 6.31 -3.78
C ALA A 410 -19.78 6.91 -2.92
N HIS A 411 -19.10 6.05 -2.16
CA HIS A 411 -17.96 6.41 -1.30
C HIS A 411 -16.76 6.87 -2.14
N ALA A 412 -16.38 6.11 -3.17
CA ALA A 412 -15.30 6.45 -4.08
C ALA A 412 -15.52 7.80 -4.76
N ARG A 413 -16.75 8.09 -5.21
CA ARG A 413 -17.10 9.40 -5.79
C ARG A 413 -17.05 10.54 -4.78
N ARG A 414 -17.34 10.31 -3.49
CA ARG A 414 -17.19 11.34 -2.45
C ARG A 414 -15.73 11.57 -2.13
N LEU A 415 -14.95 10.52 -1.90
CA LEU A 415 -13.50 10.59 -1.67
C LEU A 415 -12.80 11.35 -2.81
N LEU A 416 -13.08 11.01 -4.06
CA LEU A 416 -12.48 11.66 -5.22
C LEU A 416 -12.90 13.13 -5.35
N ARG A 417 -14.15 13.48 -5.00
CA ARG A 417 -14.61 14.89 -4.94
C ARG A 417 -13.87 15.66 -3.85
N HIS A 418 -13.67 15.06 -2.68
CA HIS A 418 -12.94 15.66 -1.57
C HIS A 418 -11.45 15.84 -1.87
N ALA A 419 -10.84 14.91 -2.61
CA ALA A 419 -9.46 15.02 -3.08
C ALA A 419 -9.25 16.16 -4.10
N GLY A 420 -10.33 16.70 -4.69
CA GLY A 420 -10.31 17.94 -5.46
C GLY A 420 -10.27 17.79 -6.98
N GLY A 421 -10.05 18.89 -7.68
CA GLY A 421 -10.06 18.95 -9.16
C GLY A 421 -8.92 18.15 -9.81
N ALA A 422 -7.71 18.26 -9.25
CA ALA A 422 -6.53 17.57 -9.77
C ALA A 422 -6.69 16.03 -9.67
N ALA A 423 -7.12 15.51 -8.52
CA ALA A 423 -7.39 14.08 -8.34
C ALA A 423 -8.45 13.57 -9.33
N ARG A 424 -9.54 14.32 -9.55
CA ARG A 424 -10.56 13.99 -10.55
C ARG A 424 -10.02 13.96 -11.98
N PHE A 425 -9.16 14.91 -12.32
CA PHE A 425 -8.50 14.94 -13.63
C PHE A 425 -7.57 13.72 -13.81
N LEU A 426 -6.77 13.39 -12.80
CA LEU A 426 -5.90 12.22 -12.81
C LEU A 426 -6.72 10.92 -12.89
N ALA A 427 -7.85 10.81 -12.17
CA ALA A 427 -8.74 9.67 -12.30
C ALA A 427 -9.34 9.53 -13.71
N TRP A 428 -9.76 10.65 -14.31
CA TRP A 428 -10.24 10.66 -15.69
C TRP A 428 -9.13 10.21 -16.66
N LEU A 429 -7.89 10.70 -16.48
CA LEU A 429 -6.74 10.30 -17.29
C LEU A 429 -6.45 8.81 -17.13
N CYS A 430 -6.48 8.32 -15.89
CA CYS A 430 -6.29 6.91 -15.55
C CYS A 430 -7.31 6.02 -16.25
N ARG A 431 -8.61 6.38 -16.23
CA ARG A 431 -9.67 5.64 -16.92
C ARG A 431 -9.58 5.70 -18.45
N ARG A 432 -9.07 6.80 -19.01
CA ARG A 432 -8.99 7.04 -20.46
C ARG A 432 -7.77 6.42 -21.11
N ALA A 433 -6.61 6.53 -20.46
CA ALA A 433 -5.31 6.23 -21.05
C ALA A 433 -4.53 5.14 -20.31
N ASN A 434 -4.98 4.73 -19.11
CA ASN A 434 -4.36 3.69 -18.29
C ASN A 434 -2.82 3.76 -18.22
N PRO A 435 -2.22 4.94 -17.94
CA PRO A 435 -0.78 5.13 -18.10
C PRO A 435 0.06 4.29 -17.13
N PHE A 436 -0.52 3.82 -16.02
CA PHE A 436 0.14 2.94 -15.06
C PHE A 436 -0.28 1.47 -15.22
N GLY A 437 -1.22 1.15 -16.11
CA GLY A 437 -1.74 -0.21 -16.24
C GLY A 437 -2.61 -0.65 -15.06
N GLN A 438 -3.17 0.27 -14.29
CA GLN A 438 -3.98 -0.02 -13.12
C GLN A 438 -5.35 -0.65 -13.45
N VAL A 439 -5.89 -0.38 -14.65
CA VAL A 439 -7.09 -1.10 -15.14
C VAL A 439 -6.64 -2.48 -15.64
N ALA A 440 -6.35 -3.39 -14.72
CA ALA A 440 -6.00 -4.76 -15.02
C ALA A 440 -7.27 -5.63 -15.13
N GLU A 441 -7.19 -6.71 -15.90
CA GLU A 441 -8.20 -7.78 -15.85
C GLU A 441 -8.31 -8.30 -14.41
N LEU A 442 -9.52 -8.65 -13.98
CA LEU A 442 -9.74 -9.24 -12.65
C LEU A 442 -8.83 -10.46 -12.51
N GLN A 443 -7.98 -10.48 -11.48
CA GLN A 443 -7.18 -11.64 -11.17
C GLN A 443 -8.15 -12.82 -10.92
N PRO A 444 -7.98 -13.96 -11.60
CA PRO A 444 -8.87 -15.09 -11.40
C PRO A 444 -8.78 -15.56 -9.94
N PRO A 445 -9.88 -16.05 -9.35
CA PRO A 445 -9.90 -16.49 -7.96
C PRO A 445 -8.84 -17.59 -7.73
N PRO A 446 -8.25 -17.67 -6.53
CA PRO A 446 -7.28 -18.71 -6.23
C PRO A 446 -7.87 -20.09 -6.51
N VAL A 447 -7.12 -20.91 -7.26
CA VAL A 447 -7.47 -22.32 -7.49
C VAL A 447 -7.34 -23.05 -6.14
N PRO A 448 -8.37 -23.80 -5.71
CA PRO A 448 -8.42 -24.42 -4.38
C PRO A 448 -7.32 -25.44 -4.11
#